data_AF-A0A0K2RQS3-F1
#
_entry.id   AF-A0A0K2RQS3-F1
#
_cell.length_a   1.000
_cell.length_b   1.000
_cell.length_c   1.000
_cell.angle_alpha   90.00
_cell.angle_beta   90.00
_cell.angle_gamma   90.00
#
_symmetry.space_group_name_H-M   'P 1'
#
loop_
_entity.id
_entity.type
_entity.pdbx_description
1 polymer ?
#
loop_
_entity_poly.entity_id
_entity_poly.type
_entity_poly.pdbx_seq_one_letter_code
_entity_poly.pdbx_strand_id
1 'polypeptide(L)'
;MCPAVGYISLVSLHVTAERAANLAALVIELCQDGACQSFSANALTPLTPGPIPLPNSPGAPQSVSLRMADGSIDVRIEAGINDHPLDLTTSGTNTSGWSIGMSHVRLKPTATYPDGRDCGGPTTAVATLDALGLRAS
;
A
#
# COMPACT_ATOMS: atom_id res chain seq x y z
N MET A 1 -0.18 -32.36 0.79
CA MET A 1 0.04 -31.84 -0.58
C MET A 1 -0.57 -30.46 -0.62
N CYS A 2 0.17 -29.44 -1.08
CA CYS A 2 -0.35 -28.10 -1.24
C CYS A 2 -0.80 -27.92 -2.70
N PRO A 3 -2.00 -27.39 -2.96
CA PRO A 3 -2.42 -27.09 -4.32
C PRO A 3 -1.51 -25.98 -4.90
N ALA A 4 -1.23 -26.05 -6.19
CA ALA A 4 -0.46 -25.02 -6.90
C ALA A 4 -1.33 -23.77 -7.12
N VAL A 5 -1.61 -23.03 -6.05
CA VAL A 5 -2.39 -21.79 -6.05
C VAL A 5 -1.42 -20.62 -5.82
N GLY A 6 -1.44 -19.64 -6.73
CA GLY A 6 -0.75 -18.37 -6.51
C GLY A 6 -1.58 -17.50 -5.58
N TYR A 7 -1.13 -17.31 -4.34
CA TYR A 7 -1.74 -16.33 -3.45
C TYR A 7 -1.12 -14.95 -3.67
N ILE A 8 -1.96 -13.92 -3.63
CA ILE A 8 -1.53 -12.53 -3.72
C ILE A 8 -1.55 -11.95 -2.31
N SER A 9 -0.46 -11.30 -1.95
CA SER A 9 -0.32 -10.56 -0.70
C SER A 9 -0.43 -9.06 -0.97
N LEU A 10 -1.20 -8.35 -0.14
CA LEU A 10 -1.64 -6.99 -0.41
C LEU A 10 -1.52 -6.08 0.80
N VAL A 11 -0.91 -4.91 0.61
CA VAL A 11 -0.99 -3.79 1.55
C VAL A 11 -1.94 -2.74 0.99
N SER A 12 -2.94 -2.35 1.79
CA SER A 12 -3.87 -1.27 1.44
C SER A 12 -3.57 -0.05 2.30
N LEU A 13 -3.31 1.09 1.66
CA LEU A 13 -3.17 2.39 2.29
C LEU A 13 -4.34 3.27 1.88
N HIS A 14 -5.22 3.58 2.82
CA HIS A 14 -6.30 4.53 2.64
C HIS A 14 -5.83 5.94 2.99
N VAL A 15 -5.84 6.85 2.03
CA VAL A 15 -5.56 8.27 2.25
C VAL A 15 -6.89 9.01 2.32
N THR A 16 -7.21 9.56 3.49
CA THR A 16 -8.47 10.30 3.70
C THR A 16 -8.61 11.49 2.74
N ALA A 17 -9.84 11.85 2.39
CA ALA A 17 -10.12 12.95 1.45
C ALA A 17 -9.43 14.27 1.84
N GLU A 18 -9.40 14.61 3.13
CA GLU A 18 -8.74 15.82 3.64
C GLU A 18 -7.23 15.82 3.38
N ARG A 19 -6.56 14.68 3.64
CA ARG A 19 -5.13 14.55 3.34
C ARG A 19 -4.90 14.52 1.83
N ALA A 20 -5.73 13.79 1.09
CA ALA A 20 -5.62 13.64 -0.36
C ALA A 20 -5.85 14.95 -1.13
N ALA A 21 -6.65 15.87 -0.60
CA ALA A 21 -6.86 17.20 -1.17
C ALA A 21 -5.59 18.07 -1.15
N ASN A 22 -4.70 17.83 -0.17
CA ASN A 22 -3.48 18.60 0.01
C ASN A 22 -2.22 17.84 -0.41
N LEU A 23 -2.32 16.60 -0.87
CA LEU A 23 -1.19 15.75 -1.21
C LEU A 23 -0.76 15.98 -2.67
N ALA A 24 0.53 16.23 -2.91
CA ALA A 24 1.10 16.33 -4.27
C ALA A 24 1.78 15.01 -4.67
N ALA A 25 2.69 14.54 -3.83
CA ALA A 25 3.41 13.29 -4.02
C ALA A 25 3.48 12.52 -2.70
N LEU A 26 3.42 11.20 -2.80
CA LEU A 26 3.51 10.29 -1.67
C LEU A 26 4.53 9.20 -1.99
N VAL A 27 5.50 9.03 -1.10
CA VAL A 27 6.43 7.92 -1.08
C VAL A 27 6.02 7.00 0.06
N ILE A 28 5.94 5.72 -0.26
CA ILE A 28 5.52 4.66 0.64
C ILE A 28 6.69 3.68 0.71
N GLU A 29 7.10 3.32 1.91
CA GLU A 29 8.15 2.33 2.14
C GLU A 29 7.59 1.22 3.03
N LEU A 30 7.74 -0.02 2.55
CA LEU A 30 7.35 -1.25 3.23
C LEU A 30 8.61 -1.98 3.65
N CYS A 31 8.81 -2.20 4.93
CA CYS A 31 9.94 -2.96 5.46
C CYS A 31 9.45 -4.19 6.24
N GLN A 32 9.85 -5.38 5.80
CA GLN A 32 9.57 -6.64 6.50
C GLN A 32 10.85 -7.47 6.59
N ASP A 33 11.13 -8.00 7.78
CA ASP A 33 12.30 -8.87 8.03
C ASP A 33 13.65 -8.26 7.55
N GLY A 34 13.77 -6.93 7.59
CA GLY A 34 14.96 -6.20 7.16
C GLY A 34 15.06 -5.93 5.65
N ALA A 35 14.11 -6.39 4.85
CA ALA A 35 13.98 -6.06 3.43
C ALA A 35 12.98 -4.92 3.24
N CYS A 36 13.39 -3.85 2.56
CA CYS A 36 12.54 -2.69 2.29
C CYS A 36 12.23 -2.52 0.80
N GLN A 37 11.00 -2.14 0.51
CA GLN A 37 10.50 -1.85 -0.83
C GLN A 37 9.84 -0.46 -0.83
N SER A 38 10.22 0.39 -1.77
CA SER A 38 9.70 1.75 -1.89
C SER A 38 8.79 1.89 -3.12
N PHE A 39 7.69 2.61 -2.94
CA PHE A 39 6.65 2.85 -3.95
C PHE A 39 6.34 4.34 -3.97
N SER A 40 6.10 4.89 -5.15
CA SER A 40 5.68 6.28 -5.30
C SER A 40 4.27 6.34 -5.86
N ALA A 41 3.38 7.02 -5.15
CA ALA A 41 2.06 7.37 -5.64
C ALA A 41 2.02 8.88 -5.91
N ASN A 42 1.75 9.27 -7.15
CA ASN A 42 1.47 10.66 -7.49
C ASN A 42 0.00 10.94 -7.26
N ALA A 43 -0.30 11.85 -6.33
CA ALA A 43 -1.68 12.27 -6.01
C ALA A 43 -2.23 13.29 -7.02
N LEU A 44 -1.35 13.88 -7.84
CA LEU A 44 -1.66 14.84 -8.91
C LEU A 44 -1.98 14.18 -10.26
N THR A 45 -1.70 12.89 -10.44
CA THR A 45 -2.14 12.20 -11.65
C THR A 45 -3.65 12.01 -11.56
N PRO A 46 -4.46 12.54 -12.48
CA PRO A 46 -5.86 12.15 -12.57
C PRO A 46 -5.89 10.65 -12.84
N LEU A 47 -6.28 9.88 -11.83
CA LEU A 47 -6.52 8.45 -11.98
C LEU A 47 -7.83 8.33 -12.75
N THR A 48 -7.73 8.43 -14.08
CA THR A 48 -8.83 8.12 -14.98
C THR A 48 -9.45 6.78 -14.58
N PRO A 49 -10.78 6.63 -14.53
CA PRO A 49 -11.40 5.32 -14.64
C PRO A 49 -10.98 4.79 -16.01
N GLY A 50 -9.96 3.95 -16.04
CA GLY A 50 -9.29 3.55 -17.26
C GLY A 50 -8.40 2.34 -17.02
N PRO A 51 -8.10 1.57 -18.07
CA PRO A 51 -7.44 0.28 -17.93
C PRO A 51 -6.12 0.43 -17.18
N ILE A 52 -5.96 -0.43 -16.18
CA ILE A 52 -4.75 -0.57 -15.38
C ILE A 52 -3.57 -0.79 -16.34
N PRO A 53 -2.45 -0.04 -16.23
CA PRO A 53 -1.26 -0.30 -17.02
C PRO A 53 -0.81 -1.74 -16.78
N LEU A 54 -0.77 -2.55 -17.85
CA LEU A 54 -0.22 -3.89 -17.80
C LEU A 54 1.28 -3.80 -17.45
N PRO A 55 1.78 -4.67 -16.55
CA PRO A 55 3.15 -4.59 -16.09
C PRO A 55 4.15 -4.78 -17.22
N ASN A 56 5.25 -4.02 -17.16
CA ASN A 56 6.37 -4.13 -18.10
C ASN A 56 7.22 -5.40 -17.83
N SER A 57 6.95 -6.13 -16.74
CA SER A 57 7.65 -7.35 -16.36
C SER A 57 6.78 -8.23 -15.43
N PRO A 58 6.61 -9.53 -15.73
CA PRO A 58 5.98 -10.47 -14.81
C PRO A 58 6.74 -10.53 -13.47
N GLY A 59 6.04 -10.36 -12.35
CA GLY A 59 6.60 -10.54 -11.00
C GLY A 59 7.21 -9.30 -10.33
N ALA A 60 7.14 -8.12 -10.94
CA ALA A 60 7.52 -6.87 -10.27
C ALA A 60 6.43 -6.41 -9.28
N PRO A 61 6.79 -5.91 -8.08
CA PRO A 61 5.83 -5.34 -7.13
C PRO A 61 4.95 -4.27 -7.81
N GLN A 62 3.64 -4.37 -7.65
CA GLN A 62 2.69 -3.44 -8.28
C GLN A 62 2.09 -2.52 -7.23
N SER A 63 2.08 -1.20 -7.48
CA SER A 63 1.28 -0.26 -6.70
C SER A 63 0.26 0.41 -7.61
N VAL A 64 -1.01 0.31 -7.24
CA VAL A 64 -2.13 0.96 -7.94
C VAL A 64 -2.78 1.93 -6.97
N SER A 65 -2.91 3.19 -7.36
CA SER A 65 -3.72 4.17 -6.65
C SER A 65 -5.06 4.35 -7.34
N LEU A 66 -6.13 4.54 -6.57
CA LEU A 66 -7.48 4.84 -7.05
C LEU A 66 -8.03 6.03 -6.28
N ARG A 67 -8.45 7.09 -6.99
CA ARG A 67 -9.17 8.21 -6.36
C ARG A 67 -10.66 7.89 -6.34
N MET A 68 -11.24 7.93 -5.15
CA MET A 68 -12.63 7.61 -4.89
C MET A 68 -13.54 8.83 -5.12
N ALA A 69 -14.84 8.59 -5.26
CA ALA A 69 -15.83 9.66 -5.50
C ALA A 69 -15.92 10.67 -4.34
N ASP A 70 -15.60 10.24 -3.12
CA ASP A 70 -15.52 11.08 -1.93
C ASP A 70 -14.22 11.90 -1.83
N GLY A 71 -13.31 11.75 -2.81
CA GLY A 71 -12.03 12.44 -2.87
C GLY A 71 -10.89 11.75 -2.12
N SER A 72 -11.15 10.65 -1.40
CA SER A 72 -10.10 9.81 -0.81
C SER A 72 -9.28 9.09 -1.88
N ILE A 73 -8.10 8.59 -1.50
CA ILE A 73 -7.23 7.80 -2.39
C ILE A 73 -6.95 6.46 -1.72
N ASP A 74 -7.30 5.36 -2.39
CA ASP A 74 -6.86 4.03 -1.98
C ASP A 74 -5.60 3.66 -2.76
N VAL A 75 -4.52 3.32 -2.06
CA VAL A 75 -3.30 2.77 -2.65
C VAL A 75 -3.22 1.29 -2.30
N ARG A 76 -3.19 0.45 -3.33
CA ARG A 76 -3.06 -1.01 -3.23
C ARG A 76 -1.67 -1.40 -3.69
N ILE A 77 -0.92 -2.06 -2.82
CA ILE A 77 0.45 -2.49 -3.07
C ILE A 77 0.49 -4.01 -3.00
N GLU A 78 0.69 -4.65 -4.15
CA GLU A 78 0.99 -6.06 -4.24
C GLU A 78 2.47 -6.27 -3.91
N ALA A 79 2.72 -6.85 -2.75
CA ALA A 79 4.04 -7.09 -2.21
C ALA A 79 4.08 -8.49 -1.60
N GLY A 80 5.22 -9.18 -1.74
CA GLY A 80 5.43 -10.51 -1.16
C GLY A 80 5.59 -10.45 0.36
N ILE A 81 4.54 -10.08 1.07
CA ILE A 81 4.51 -9.99 2.53
C ILE A 81 4.06 -11.29 3.18
N ASN A 82 4.57 -11.54 4.39
CA ASN A 82 4.23 -12.68 5.25
C ASN A 82 3.49 -12.22 6.54
N ASP A 83 3.21 -13.14 7.46
CA ASP A 83 2.46 -12.88 8.70
C ASP A 83 3.27 -12.26 9.84
N HIS A 84 4.56 -11.96 9.63
CA HIS A 84 5.39 -11.20 10.56
C HIS A 84 5.02 -9.71 10.56
N PRO A 85 5.38 -8.95 11.61
CA PRO A 85 5.20 -7.51 11.63
C PRO A 85 5.83 -6.83 10.41
N LEU A 86 5.10 -5.88 9.83
CA LEU A 86 5.48 -5.11 8.66
C LEU A 86 5.53 -3.64 9.05
N ASP A 87 6.66 -2.97 8.86
CA ASP A 87 6.79 -1.54 9.09
C ASP A 87 6.42 -0.79 7.81
N LEU A 88 5.49 0.17 7.92
CA LEU A 88 5.04 1.04 6.84
C LEU A 88 5.43 2.47 7.17
N THR A 89 6.18 3.09 6.26
CA THR A 89 6.55 4.51 6.33
C THR A 89 5.92 5.26 5.17
N THR A 90 5.36 6.42 5.45
CA THR A 90 4.90 7.37 4.43
C THR A 90 5.61 8.70 4.55
N SER A 91 5.99 9.28 3.42
CA SER A 91 6.55 10.62 3.33
C SER A 91 6.09 11.27 2.04
N GLY A 92 6.25 12.58 1.90
CA GLY A 92 5.80 13.24 0.68
C GLY A 92 5.80 14.76 0.75
N THR A 93 5.12 15.35 -0.21
CA THR A 93 4.95 16.80 -0.34
C THR A 93 3.49 17.15 -0.52
N ASN A 94 3.11 18.33 -0.01
CA ASN A 94 1.80 18.89 -0.24
C ASN A 94 1.74 19.70 -1.54
N THR A 95 0.54 20.13 -1.95
CA THR A 95 0.31 20.95 -3.15
C THR A 95 1.01 22.30 -3.14
N SER A 96 1.43 22.79 -1.97
CA SER A 96 2.23 24.00 -1.80
C SER A 96 3.74 23.73 -1.86
N GLY A 97 4.16 22.48 -2.10
CA GLY A 97 5.56 22.04 -2.18
C GLY A 97 6.25 21.77 -0.84
N TRP A 98 5.54 21.93 0.28
CA TRP A 98 6.10 21.66 1.62
C TRP A 98 6.08 20.17 1.93
N SER A 99 7.08 19.69 2.68
CA SER A 99 7.08 18.32 3.19
C SER A 99 5.89 18.10 4.13
N ILE A 100 5.19 16.98 3.98
CA ILE A 100 4.14 16.56 4.91
C ILE A 100 4.69 15.85 6.16
N GLY A 101 6.01 15.79 6.29
CA GLY A 101 6.71 14.99 7.29
C GLY A 101 6.80 13.51 6.92
N MET A 102 7.46 12.75 7.78
CA MET A 102 7.54 11.30 7.71
C MET A 102 6.66 10.71 8.80
N SER A 103 5.77 9.79 8.44
CA SER A 103 4.92 9.04 9.37
C SER A 103 5.24 7.56 9.27
N HIS A 104 5.30 6.89 10.41
CA HIS A 104 5.66 5.47 10.48
C HIS A 104 4.62 4.73 11.32
N VAL A 105 4.22 3.54 10.87
CA VAL A 105 3.38 2.63 11.64
C VAL A 105 3.84 1.19 11.46
N ARG A 106 3.78 0.43 12.56
CA ARG A 106 3.96 -1.02 12.53
C ARG A 106 2.61 -1.69 12.31
N LEU A 107 2.49 -2.43 11.22
CA LEU A 107 1.32 -3.22 10.86
C LEU A 107 1.50 -4.68 11.32
N LYS A 108 0.36 -5.33 11.60
CA LYS A 108 0.30 -6.76 11.83
C LYS A 108 -0.51 -7.40 10.70
N PRO A 109 0.15 -7.95 9.67
CA PRO A 109 -0.54 -8.57 8.55
C PRO A 109 -1.42 -9.73 9.01
N THR A 110 -2.55 -9.90 8.34
CA THR A 110 -3.47 -11.01 8.54
C THR A 110 -3.30 -11.99 7.39
N ALA A 111 -2.78 -13.17 7.69
CA ALA A 111 -2.72 -14.28 6.75
C ALA A 111 -3.90 -15.23 6.97
N THR A 112 -4.48 -15.73 5.87
CA THR A 112 -5.42 -16.84 5.91
C THR A 112 -4.79 -18.06 5.27
N TYR A 113 -5.07 -19.25 5.79
CA TYR A 113 -4.41 -20.49 5.37
C TYR A 113 -5.46 -21.52 4.95
N PRO A 114 -6.10 -21.35 3.78
CA PRO A 114 -7.22 -22.20 3.35
C PRO A 114 -6.82 -23.67 3.21
N ASP A 115 -5.58 -23.92 2.81
CA ASP A 115 -5.03 -25.27 2.58
C ASP A 115 -4.06 -25.73 3.69
N GLY A 116 -4.03 -25.01 4.83
CA GLY A 116 -3.13 -25.26 5.95
C GLY A 116 -1.89 -24.35 5.96
N ARG A 117 -1.27 -24.17 7.14
CA ARG A 117 -0.17 -23.21 7.36
C ARG A 117 1.04 -23.48 6.48
N ASP A 118 1.36 -24.76 6.27
CA ASP A 118 2.52 -25.18 5.46
C ASP A 118 2.35 -24.88 3.96
N CYS A 119 1.11 -24.58 3.53
CA CYS A 119 0.78 -24.27 2.14
C CYS A 119 0.74 -22.77 1.84
N GLY A 120 0.91 -21.92 2.87
CA GLY A 120 0.77 -20.48 2.73
C GLY A 120 -0.67 -20.05 2.44
N GLY A 121 -0.82 -18.78 2.10
CA GLY A 121 -2.12 -18.20 1.78
C GLY A 121 -2.04 -16.69 1.60
N PRO A 122 -3.17 -16.04 1.27
CA PRO A 122 -3.16 -14.60 1.04
C PRO A 122 -2.93 -13.88 2.36
N THR A 123 -2.08 -12.86 2.30
CA THR A 123 -1.72 -12.03 3.45
C THR A 123 -2.07 -10.58 3.17
N THR A 124 -2.78 -9.94 4.09
CA THR A 124 -3.23 -8.56 3.93
C THR A 124 -2.81 -7.67 5.09
N ALA A 125 -2.51 -6.41 4.82
CA ALA A 125 -2.31 -5.38 5.84
C ALA A 125 -3.01 -4.09 5.42
N VAL A 126 -3.54 -3.35 6.39
CA VAL A 126 -4.30 -2.11 6.11
C VAL A 126 -3.78 -0.98 6.99
N ALA A 127 -3.61 0.20 6.37
CA ALA A 127 -3.24 1.42 7.05
C ALA A 127 -4.10 2.58 6.55
N THR A 128 -4.24 3.59 7.39
CA THR A 128 -4.87 4.87 7.05
C THR A 128 -3.87 6.01 7.22
N LEU A 129 -3.78 6.89 6.23
CA LEU A 129 -3.07 8.16 6.28
C LEU A 129 -4.07 9.31 6.30
N ASP A 130 -4.05 10.08 7.38
CA ASP A 130 -4.92 11.23 7.59
C ASP A 130 -4.13 12.48 8.00
N ALA A 131 -4.84 13.53 8.42
CA ALA A 131 -4.24 14.79 8.84
C ALA A 131 -3.32 14.65 10.07
N LEU A 132 -3.62 13.70 10.98
CA LEU A 132 -2.86 13.42 12.20
C LEU A 132 -1.66 12.51 11.93
N GLY A 133 -1.68 11.73 10.86
CA GLY A 133 -0.55 10.89 10.44
C GLY A 133 -0.98 9.52 9.95
N LEU A 134 -0.05 8.57 10.08
CA LEU A 134 -0.22 7.19 9.61
C LEU A 134 -0.63 6.28 10.79
N ARG A 135 -1.67 5.47 10.60
CA ARG A 135 -2.20 4.54 11.61
C ARG A 135 -2.55 3.18 11.02
N ALA A 136 -2.41 2.13 11.81
CA ALA A 136 -2.90 0.81 11.48
C ALA A 136 -4.44 0.83 11.49
N SER A 137 -5.06 0.03 10.65
CA SER A 137 -6.53 -0.09 10.54
C SER A 137 -7.00 -1.50 10.83
#